data_AF-A0A7W7QCL0-F1
#
_entry.id   AF-A0A7W7QCL0-F1
#
_cell.length_a   1.000
_cell.length_b   1.000
_cell.length_c   1.000
_cell.angle_alpha   90.00
_cell.angle_beta   90.00
_cell.angle_gamma   90.00
#
_symmetry.space_group_name_H-M   'P 1'
#
loop_
_entity.id
_entity.type
_entity.pdbx_description
1 polymer ?
#
loop_
_entity_poly.entity_id
_entity_poly.type
_entity_poly.pdbx_seq_one_letter_code
_entity_poly.pdbx_strand_id
1 'polypeptide(L)' 'MPDRPRRDPEPDLDEIFGDVLPSTTSDERDPTPPDDRDDWYERERPPHHDRD' A
#
# COMPACT_ATOMS: atom_id res chain seq x y z
N MET A 1 7.26 -31.71 -9.09
CA MET A 1 7.11 -30.42 -8.40
C MET A 1 6.18 -30.63 -7.22
N PRO A 2 6.51 -30.21 -5.98
CA PRO A 2 5.57 -30.28 -4.86
C PRO A 2 4.38 -29.33 -5.11
N ASP A 3 3.21 -29.72 -4.61
CA ASP A 3 1.95 -28.96 -4.66
C ASP A 3 2.17 -27.64 -3.90
N ARG A 4 2.18 -26.50 -4.62
CA ARG A 4 2.39 -25.18 -4.04
C ARG A 4 1.12 -24.84 -3.25
N PRO A 5 1.19 -24.37 -1.99
CA PRO A 5 0.00 -24.03 -1.22
C PRO A 5 -0.83 -23.05 -2.03
N ARG A 6 -2.14 -23.33 -2.18
CA ARG A 6 -3.07 -22.41 -2.84
C ARG A 6 -2.91 -21.05 -2.15
N ARG A 7 -2.47 -20.03 -2.90
CA ARG A 7 -2.50 -18.65 -2.44
C ARG A 7 -3.93 -18.37 -2.01
N ASP A 8 -4.10 -17.83 -0.80
CA ASP A 8 -5.35 -17.19 -0.42
C ASP A 8 -5.75 -16.22 -1.53
N PRO A 9 -7.05 -16.10 -1.85
CA PRO A 9 -7.49 -15.20 -2.91
C PRO A 9 -6.91 -13.81 -2.63
N GLU A 10 -6.05 -13.34 -3.53
CA GLU A 10 -5.47 -12.01 -3.41
C GLU A 10 -6.64 -11.01 -3.35
N PRO A 11 -6.66 -10.09 -2.37
CA PRO A 11 -7.75 -9.12 -2.27
C PRO A 11 -7.88 -8.36 -3.58
N ASP A 12 -9.11 -8.08 -3.96
CA ASP A 12 -9.39 -7.41 -5.23
C ASP A 12 -8.71 -6.04 -5.22
N LEU A 13 -7.91 -5.76 -6.25
CA LEU A 13 -7.16 -4.50 -6.32
C LEU A 13 -8.11 -3.32 -6.44
N ASP A 14 -9.29 -3.50 -7.03
CA ASP A 14 -10.30 -2.44 -7.14
C ASP A 14 -10.96 -2.17 -5.77
N GLU A 15 -11.01 -3.17 -4.89
CA GLU A 15 -11.45 -2.98 -3.50
C GLU A 15 -10.43 -2.17 -2.68
N ILE A 16 -9.14 -2.37 -2.94
CA ILE A 16 -8.06 -1.71 -2.20
C ILE A 16 -7.74 -0.32 -2.76
N PHE A 17 -7.60 -0.22 -4.09
CA PHE A 17 -7.09 0.96 -4.80
C PHE A 17 -8.17 1.73 -5.55
N GLY A 18 -9.37 1.18 -5.72
CA GLY A 18 -10.45 1.78 -6.50
C GLY A 18 -10.28 1.59 -8.02
N ASP A 19 -11.17 2.23 -8.78
CA ASP A 19 -11.23 2.12 -10.26
C ASP A 19 -10.01 2.75 -10.98
N VAL A 20 -9.31 3.66 -10.31
CA VAL A 20 -8.16 4.39 -10.88
C VAL A 20 -6.87 3.91 -10.23
N LEU A 21 -6.12 3.11 -10.98
CA LEU A 21 -4.78 2.67 -10.57
C LEU A 21 -3.73 3.78 -10.76
N PRO A 22 -2.67 3.79 -9.92
CA PRO A 22 -1.55 4.70 -10.13
C PRO A 22 -0.88 4.45 -11.49
N SER A 23 -0.43 5.52 -12.15
CA SER A 23 0.26 5.44 -13.44
C SER A 23 1.69 4.88 -13.36
N THR A 24 2.18 4.61 -12.15
CA THR A 24 3.52 4.09 -11.87
C THR A 24 3.42 2.92 -10.91
N THR A 25 4.15 1.86 -11.20
CA THR A 25 4.25 0.71 -10.30
C THR A 25 5.32 0.94 -9.25
N SER A 26 5.28 0.16 -8.16
CA SER A 26 6.25 0.32 -7.06
C SER A 26 7.71 0.07 -7.48
N ASP A 27 7.97 -0.69 -8.53
CA ASP A 27 9.34 -0.99 -9.03
C ASP A 27 9.92 0.18 -9.83
N GLU A 28 9.06 0.97 -10.48
CA GLU A 28 9.43 2.13 -11.29
C GLU A 28 9.57 3.43 -10.47
N ARG A 29 9.01 3.44 -9.26
CA ARG A 29 9.05 4.59 -8.36
C ARG A 29 10.45 4.75 -7.74
N ASP A 30 10.87 6.00 -7.56
CA ASP A 30 12.08 6.29 -6.79
C ASP A 30 11.95 5.77 -5.33
N PRO A 31 12.92 4.97 -4.84
CA PRO A 31 12.87 4.39 -3.51
C PRO A 31 13.17 5.40 -2.40
N THR A 32 13.63 6.61 -2.73
CA THR A 32 13.87 7.67 -1.76
C THR A 32 12.54 8.20 -1.27
N PRO A 33 12.27 8.13 0.04
CA PRO A 33 11.09 8.78 0.59
C PRO A 33 11.18 10.30 0.38
N PRO A 34 10.06 10.99 0.11
CA PRO A 34 10.05 12.44 0.12
C PRO A 34 10.46 12.96 1.51
N ASP A 35 11.17 14.09 1.56
CA ASP A 35 11.58 14.71 2.83
C ASP A 35 10.38 15.00 3.76
N ASP A 36 9.21 15.30 3.19
CA ASP A 36 7.97 15.60 3.92
C ASP A 36 7.17 14.34 4.33
N ARG A 37 7.77 13.15 4.30
CA ARG A 37 7.07 11.89 4.64
C ARG A 37 6.46 11.92 6.04
N ASP A 38 7.23 12.41 7.01
CA ASP A 38 6.81 12.41 8.42
C ASP A 38 5.66 13.40 8.63
N ASP A 39 5.77 14.61 8.07
CA ASP A 39 4.70 15.62 8.09
C ASP A 39 3.41 15.10 7.42
N TRP A 40 3.52 14.42 6.27
CA TRP A 40 2.37 13.81 5.62
C TRP A 40 1.73 12.73 6.49
N TYR A 41 2.55 11.86 7.09
CA TYR A 41 2.09 10.78 7.92
C TYR A 41 1.37 11.28 9.17
N GLU A 42 1.89 12.32 9.84
CA GLU A 42 1.24 12.94 11.00
C GLU A 42 -0.13 13.55 10.65
N ARG A 43 -0.29 14.09 9.42
CA ARG A 43 -1.52 14.72 8.94
C ARG A 43 -2.61 13.72 8.53
N GLU A 44 -2.22 12.63 7.89
CA GLU A 44 -3.16 11.62 7.37
C GLU A 44 -3.42 10.47 8.37
N ARG A 45 -2.80 10.52 9.55
CA ARG A 45 -2.91 9.48 10.56
C ARG A 45 -4.36 9.31 11.04
N PRO A 46 -4.95 8.10 10.93
CA PRO A 46 -6.28 7.84 11.45
C PRO A 46 -6.35 8.09 12.96
N PRO A 47 -7.50 8.57 13.50
CA PRO A 47 -7.63 9.00 14.90
C PRO A 47 -7.49 7.88 15.94
N HIS A 48 -7.48 6.62 15.51
CA HIS A 48 -7.31 5.45 16.38
C HIS A 48 -5.86 4.93 16.38
N HIS A 49 -4.95 5.54 15.63
CA HIS A 49 -3.60 5.00 15.42
C HIS A 49 -2.70 5.08 16.67
N ASP A 50 -3.04 5.88 17.69
CA ASP A 50 -2.33 5.91 18.99
C ASP A 50 -2.81 4.84 19.98
N ARG A 51 -3.84 4.06 19.62
CA ARG A 51 -4.53 3.19 20.56
C ARG A 51 -4.19 1.71 20.33
N ASP A 52 -2.91 1.38 20.51
CA ASP A 52 -2.39 0.01 20.70
C ASP A 52 -1.28 -0.01 21.76
#